data_AF-A0A0A9M830-F1
#
_entry.id   AF-A0A0A9M830-F1
#
_cell.length_a   1.000
_cell.length_b   1.000
_cell.length_c   1.000
_cell.angle_alpha   90.00
_cell.angle_beta   90.00
_cell.angle_gamma   90.00
#
_symmetry.space_group_name_H-M   'P 1'
#
loop_
_entity.id
_entity.type
_entity.pdbx_description
1 polymer ?
#
loop_
_entity_poly.entity_id
_entity_poly.type
_entity_poly.pdbx_seq_one_letter_code
_entity_poly.pdbx_strand_id
1 'polypeptide(L)'
;MFKYYNVDDPIECLNDRLTKVVLKGYQGRKHELQLAMFLVRNARFLQVMKFLCDSDCNPSWLTIQKRRLHLENRASIGAQGVFQKFSKRYIRFVKQASSILNLLSSLQK
;
A
#
# COMPACT_ATOMS: atom_id res chain seq x y z
N MET A 1 -3.51 -11.05 -29.46
CA MET A 1 -2.11 -11.36 -29.10
C MET A 1 -1.88 -10.87 -27.67
N PHE A 2 -2.00 -11.76 -26.68
CA PHE A 2 -1.79 -11.43 -25.28
C PHE A 2 -0.28 -11.21 -25.08
N LYS A 3 0.12 -9.99 -24.74
CA LYS A 3 1.53 -9.69 -24.44
C LYS A 3 1.93 -10.50 -23.21
N TYR A 4 2.83 -11.45 -23.40
CA TYR A 4 3.53 -12.12 -22.30
C TYR A 4 4.37 -11.05 -21.61
N TYR A 5 3.94 -10.63 -20.42
CA TYR A 5 4.76 -9.81 -19.54
C TYR A 5 5.91 -10.70 -19.08
N ASN A 6 7.14 -10.31 -19.44
CA ASN A 6 8.32 -10.98 -18.92
C ASN A 6 8.34 -10.71 -17.42
N VAL A 7 8.37 -11.76 -16.60
CA VAL A 7 8.35 -11.63 -15.13
C VAL A 7 9.60 -10.89 -14.63
N ASP A 8 10.64 -10.87 -15.46
CA ASP A 8 11.91 -10.20 -15.23
C ASP A 8 11.95 -8.74 -15.70
N ASP A 9 10.91 -8.25 -16.40
CA ASP A 9 10.86 -6.84 -16.77
C ASP A 9 10.65 -6.01 -15.50
N PRO A 10 11.58 -5.10 -15.17
CA PRO A 10 11.45 -4.27 -14.00
C PRO A 10 10.16 -3.45 -14.11
N ILE A 11 9.31 -3.55 -13.10
CA ILE A 11 8.15 -2.67 -12.99
C ILE A 11 8.70 -1.25 -12.77
N GLU A 12 8.71 -0.46 -13.84
CA GLU A 12 9.34 0.87 -13.90
C GLU A 12 8.97 1.75 -12.70
N CYS A 13 7.71 1.69 -12.24
CA CYS A 13 7.27 2.47 -11.09
C CYS A 13 7.93 2.03 -9.77
N LEU A 14 8.21 0.73 -9.58
CA LEU A 14 8.89 0.23 -8.37
C LEU A 14 10.32 0.74 -8.29
N ASN A 15 11.01 0.77 -9.44
CA ASN A 15 12.42 1.09 -9.47
C ASN A 15 12.71 2.59 -9.41
N ASP A 16 11.82 3.44 -9.94
CA ASP A 16 12.17 4.86 -10.15
C ASP A 16 11.27 5.87 -9.43
N ARG A 17 10.03 5.51 -9.07
CA ARG A 17 9.00 6.51 -8.68
C ARG A 17 8.15 6.16 -7.47
N LEU A 18 8.16 4.92 -7.02
CA LEU A 18 7.26 4.48 -5.95
C LEU A 18 7.79 4.87 -4.57
N THR A 19 7.42 6.06 -4.11
CA THR A 19 7.83 6.61 -2.81
C THR A 19 6.84 6.32 -1.68
N LYS A 20 5.56 6.11 -2.00
CA LYS A 20 4.51 5.88 -1.02
C LYS A 20 3.49 4.85 -1.51
N VAL A 21 3.13 3.92 -0.64
CA VAL A 21 2.08 2.93 -0.88
C VAL A 21 1.07 2.95 0.26
N VAL A 22 -0.21 2.74 -0.08
CA VAL A 22 -1.29 2.60 0.89
C VAL A 22 -2.07 1.31 0.64
N LEU A 23 -1.94 0.32 1.53
CA LEU A 23 -2.79 -0.88 1.53
C LEU A 23 -4.06 -0.60 2.32
N LYS A 24 -5.17 -0.45 1.60
CA LYS A 24 -6.50 -0.17 2.17
C LYS A 24 -7.18 -1.47 2.58
N GLY A 25 -7.80 -1.48 3.75
CA GLY A 25 -8.51 -2.66 4.26
C GLY A 25 -7.59 -3.82 4.62
N TYR A 26 -6.35 -3.51 5.02
CA TYR A 26 -5.36 -4.51 5.39
C TYR A 26 -5.83 -5.32 6.61
N GLN A 27 -5.79 -6.65 6.51
CA GLN A 27 -6.23 -7.57 7.57
C GLN A 27 -5.09 -8.44 8.10
N GLY A 28 -3.88 -8.32 7.53
CA GLY A 28 -2.73 -9.12 7.93
C GLY A 28 -2.78 -10.54 7.38
N ARG A 29 -3.50 -10.76 6.27
CA ARG A 29 -3.58 -12.05 5.60
C ARG A 29 -2.26 -12.36 4.90
N LYS A 30 -1.99 -13.64 4.66
CA LYS A 30 -0.72 -14.12 4.07
C LYS A 30 -0.38 -13.41 2.75
N HIS A 31 -1.33 -13.29 1.82
CA HIS A 31 -1.10 -12.65 0.52
C HIS A 31 -0.84 -11.14 0.66
N GLU A 32 -1.49 -10.47 1.60
CA GLU A 32 -1.27 -9.03 1.85
C GLU A 32 0.12 -8.78 2.45
N LEU A 33 0.54 -9.65 3.37
CA LEU A 33 1.90 -9.65 3.94
C LEU A 33 2.94 -9.87 2.83
N GLN A 34 2.74 -10.87 1.98
CA GLN A 34 3.65 -11.17 0.87
C GLN A 34 3.77 -9.99 -0.10
N LEU A 35 2.65 -9.36 -0.47
CA LEU A 35 2.66 -8.16 -1.31
C LEU A 35 3.44 -7.02 -0.64
N ALA A 36 3.18 -6.77 0.65
CA ALA A 36 3.86 -5.73 1.39
C ALA A 36 5.37 -5.98 1.47
N MET A 37 5.79 -7.21 1.75
CA MET A 37 7.20 -7.59 1.78
C MET A 37 7.86 -7.47 0.41
N PHE A 38 7.15 -7.85 -0.66
CA PHE A 38 7.64 -7.70 -2.03
C PHE A 38 7.91 -6.23 -2.38
N LEU A 39 6.93 -5.35 -2.14
CA LEU A 39 7.08 -3.92 -2.45
C LEU A 39 8.24 -3.31 -1.69
N VAL A 40 8.37 -3.68 -0.44
CA VAL A 40 9.42 -3.22 0.46
C VAL A 40 10.82 -3.65 0.04
N ARG A 41 10.93 -4.87 -0.50
CA ARG A 41 12.20 -5.43 -0.97
C ARG A 41 12.61 -4.88 -2.33
N ASN A 42 11.64 -4.57 -3.19
CA ASN A 42 11.91 -4.22 -4.59
C ASN A 42 11.77 -2.73 -4.89
N ALA A 43 10.97 -1.98 -4.13
CA ALA A 43 10.79 -0.54 -4.35
C ALA A 43 11.90 0.25 -3.64
N ARG A 44 12.98 0.51 -4.37
CA ARG A 44 14.20 1.18 -3.88
C ARG A 44 13.91 2.53 -3.21
N PHE A 45 12.99 3.31 -3.76
CA PHE A 45 12.67 4.65 -3.28
C PHE A 45 11.48 4.70 -2.32
N LEU A 46 10.95 3.55 -1.89
CA LEU A 46 9.79 3.51 -1.02
C LEU A 46 10.15 4.08 0.36
N GLN A 47 9.56 5.22 0.70
CA GLN A 47 9.76 5.89 1.99
C GLN A 47 8.66 5.52 2.99
N VAL A 48 7.42 5.37 2.52
CA VAL A 48 6.27 5.14 3.40
C VAL A 48 5.38 4.01 2.89
N MET A 49 5.19 2.99 3.72
CA MET A 49 4.24 1.92 3.52
C MET A 49 3.11 2.05 4.55
N LYS A 50 1.94 2.48 4.12
CA LYS A 50 0.79 2.72 5.00
C LYS A 50 -0.20 1.56 4.95
N PHE A 51 -0.53 1.00 6.09
CA PHE A 51 -1.53 -0.04 6.28
C PHE A 51 -2.76 0.57 6.92
N LEU A 52 -3.85 0.68 6.16
CA LEU A 52 -5.14 1.04 6.76
C LEU A 52 -5.85 -0.25 7.16
N CYS A 53 -5.80 -0.61 8.45
CA CYS A 53 -6.33 -1.90 8.89
C CYS A 53 -7.85 -1.88 9.05
N ASP A 54 -8.53 -2.85 8.43
CA ASP A 54 -10.00 -3.02 8.53
C ASP A 54 -10.44 -3.48 9.94
N SER A 55 -9.53 -4.12 10.68
CA SER A 55 -9.70 -4.42 12.11
C SER A 55 -9.29 -3.22 12.97
N ASP A 56 -9.59 -3.28 14.27
CA ASP A 56 -9.26 -2.19 15.22
C ASP A 56 -7.76 -1.90 15.39
N CYS A 57 -6.87 -2.54 14.62
CA CYS A 57 -5.41 -2.42 14.74
C CYS A 57 -4.98 -2.48 16.23
N ASN A 58 -5.54 -3.40 17.02
CA ASN A 58 -5.26 -3.42 18.46
C ASN A 58 -3.75 -3.65 18.73
N PRO A 59 -3.21 -3.22 19.89
CA PRO A 59 -1.76 -3.22 20.14
C PRO A 59 -1.09 -4.60 20.00
N SER A 60 -1.76 -5.67 20.45
CA SER A 60 -1.25 -7.04 20.35
C SER A 60 -1.14 -7.46 18.87
N TRP A 61 -2.21 -7.24 18.11
CA TRP A 61 -2.23 -7.52 16.68
C TRP A 61 -1.17 -6.70 15.93
N LEU A 62 -1.01 -5.41 16.23
CA LEU A 62 0.01 -4.55 15.62
C LEU A 62 1.42 -5.06 15.86
N THR A 63 1.70 -5.52 17.08
CA THR A 63 3.01 -6.10 17.43
C THR A 63 3.30 -7.34 16.59
N ILE A 64 2.32 -8.22 16.41
CA ILE A 64 2.44 -9.40 15.56
C ILE A 64 2.67 -9.01 14.10
N GLN A 65 1.95 -8.02 13.56
CA GLN A 65 2.11 -7.59 12.17
C GLN A 65 3.47 -6.96 11.91
N LYS A 66 3.95 -6.09 12.81
CA LYS A 66 5.28 -5.47 12.71
C LYS A 66 6.38 -6.53 12.66
N ARG A 67 6.30 -7.55 13.52
CA ARG A 67 7.23 -8.70 13.48
C ARG A 67 7.15 -9.46 12.16
N ARG A 68 5.95 -9.84 11.71
CA ARG A 68 5.75 -10.62 10.47
C ARG A 68 6.32 -9.92 9.23
N LEU A 69 6.15 -8.60 9.15
CA LEU A 69 6.61 -7.82 8.01
C LEU A 69 8.14 -7.60 7.98
N HIS A 70 8.86 -7.98 9.05
CA HIS A 70 10.32 -7.87 9.17
C HIS A 70 10.85 -6.57 8.54
N LEU A 71 10.30 -5.43 8.98
CA LEU A 71 10.58 -4.14 8.33
C LEU A 71 12.06 -3.71 8.42
N GLU A 72 12.88 -4.46 9.16
CA GLU A 72 14.26 -4.13 9.51
C GLU A 72 15.29 -4.70 8.51
N ASN A 73 14.92 -5.64 7.63
CA ASN A 73 15.81 -6.29 6.65
C ASN A 73 15.47 -5.91 5.18
N ARG A 74 15.56 -4.61 4.84
CA ARG A 74 15.05 -4.06 3.56
C ARG A 74 16.15 -3.54 2.65
N ALA A 75 15.91 -3.61 1.34
CA ALA A 75 16.69 -2.89 0.32
C ALA A 75 16.35 -1.38 0.29
N SER A 76 15.12 -1.00 0.65
CA SER A 76 14.81 0.39 0.98
C SER A 76 15.26 0.70 2.41
N ILE A 77 16.40 1.36 2.53
CA ILE A 77 16.91 1.90 3.79
C ILE A 77 15.91 2.94 4.30
N GLY A 78 15.17 2.60 5.35
CA GLY A 78 14.31 3.56 6.07
C GLY A 78 12.83 3.60 5.68
N ALA A 79 12.33 2.68 4.87
CA ALA A 79 10.89 2.60 4.58
C ALA A 79 10.05 2.42 5.87
N GLN A 80 9.28 3.44 6.25
CA GLN A 80 8.46 3.44 7.46
C GLN A 80 7.15 2.66 7.25
N GLY A 81 6.88 1.68 8.12
CA GLY A 81 5.59 0.98 8.18
C GLY A 81 4.62 1.70 9.11
N VAL A 82 3.62 2.40 8.55
CA VAL A 82 2.63 3.16 9.32
C VAL A 82 1.30 2.40 9.35
N PHE A 83 0.78 2.14 10.54
CA PHE A 83 -0.52 1.49 10.72
C PHE A 83 -1.55 2.50 11.19
N GLN A 84 -2.73 2.49 10.58
CA GLN A 84 -3.84 3.34 10.97
C GLN A 84 -5.17 2.60 10.88
N LYS A 85 -6.08 2.91 11.80
CA LYS A 85 -7.44 2.36 11.77
C LYS A 85 -8.15 2.80 10.50
N PHE A 86 -8.71 1.83 9.78
CA PHE A 86 -9.53 2.07 8.61
C PHE A 86 -10.98 2.28 9.04
N SER A 87 -11.59 3.38 8.60
CA SER A 87 -13.04 3.57 8.71
C SER A 87 -13.69 3.35 7.35
N LYS A 88 -14.57 2.33 7.25
CA LYS A 88 -15.42 2.11 6.07
C LYS A 88 -16.27 3.34 5.72
N ARG A 89 -16.58 4.19 6.71
CA ARG A 89 -17.29 5.46 6.51
C ARG A 89 -16.39 6.49 5.81
N TYR A 90 -15.12 6.62 6.23
CA TYR A 90 -14.15 7.51 5.59
C TYR A 90 -13.90 7.15 4.12
N ILE A 91 -13.83 5.86 3.77
CA ILE A 91 -13.60 5.45 2.38
C ILE A 91 -14.82 5.65 1.51
N ARG A 92 -16.03 5.42 2.03
CA ARG A 92 -17.26 5.78 1.31
C ARG A 92 -17.27 7.27 1.01
N PHE A 93 -16.91 8.10 1.99
CA PHE A 93 -16.77 9.54 1.80
C PHE A 93 -15.71 9.88 0.73
N VAL A 94 -14.48 9.38 0.84
CA VAL A 94 -13.41 9.66 -0.14
C VAL A 94 -13.79 9.17 -1.53
N LYS A 95 -14.39 7.98 -1.67
CA LYS A 95 -14.82 7.45 -2.96
C LYS A 95 -15.87 8.37 -3.59
N GLN A 96 -16.88 8.79 -2.81
CA GLN A 96 -17.90 9.74 -3.27
C GLN A 96 -17.28 11.09 -3.66
N ALA A 97 -16.39 11.63 -2.82
CA ALA A 97 -15.71 12.90 -3.08
C ALA A 97 -14.83 12.84 -4.34
N SER A 98 -14.07 11.75 -4.56
CA SER A 98 -13.29 11.54 -5.79
C SER A 98 -14.17 11.42 -7.02
N SER A 99 -15.31 10.73 -6.94
CA SER A 99 -16.29 10.67 -8.03
C SER A 99 -16.83 12.05 -8.38
N ILE A 100 -17.12 12.90 -7.38
CA ILE A 100 -17.57 14.28 -7.59
C ILE A 100 -16.46 15.13 -8.21
N LEU A 101 -15.23 15.07 -7.69
CA LEU A 101 -14.10 15.82 -8.24
C LEU A 101 -13.81 15.46 -9.69
N ASN A 102 -13.88 14.17 -10.03
CA ASN A 102 -13.71 13.72 -11.42
C ASN A 102 -14.84 14.25 -12.32
N LEU A 103 -16.09 14.24 -11.84
CA LEU A 103 -17.22 14.81 -12.58
C LEU A 103 -17.04 16.31 -12.81
N LEU A 104 -16.67 17.08 -11.77
CA LEU A 104 -16.41 18.51 -11.89
C LEU A 104 -15.26 18.81 -12.86
N SER A 105 -14.18 18.01 -12.83
CA SER A 105 -13.07 18.15 -13.79
C SER A 105 -13.45 17.83 -15.24
N SER A 106 -14.49 17.01 -15.44
CA SER A 106 -15.01 16.69 -16.78
C SER A 106 -15.96 17.75 -17.34
N LEU A 107 -16.51 18.61 -16.48
CA LEU A 107 -17.39 19.72 -16.85
C LEU A 107 -16.62 21.02 -17.14
N GLN A 108 -15.31 21.04 -16.88
CA GLN A 108 -14.41 22.17 -17.16
C GLN A 108 -13.59 21.99 -18.45
N LYS A 109 -13.96 21.02 -19.30
CA LYS A 109 -13.42 20.82 -20.65
C LYS A 109 -14.49 21.12 -21.69
#